data_AF-A0A2R6H9R9-F1
#
_entry.id   AF-A0A2R6H9R9-F1
#
_cell.length_a   1.000
_cell.length_b   1.000
_cell.length_c   1.000
_cell.angle_alpha   90.00
_cell.angle_beta   90.00
_cell.angle_gamma   90.00
#
_symmetry.space_group_name_H-M   'P 1'
#
loop_
_entity.id
_entity.type
_entity.pdbx_description
1 polymer ?
#
loop_
_entity_poly.entity_id
_entity_poly.type
_entity_poly.pdbx_seq_one_letter_code
_entity_poly.pdbx_strand_id
1 'polypeptide(L)'
;MSKEQSEPELHDTLEQAQSKQDARMGEGVDDRFNSKLRQAFGSTPFILTKFDKFMNWVRGNSMFMLLFGIACCSIEMMHTYATKHDLDRFGAGVPRASPRQADVIIVPGTIVSKFGPRLKRVYDQMPEPKFVVSMGSCTISGGPFQEGYNVVKGAEEIIPCDIHVPGCPPRPEALIYGVLKLQEAIRAGESAPVTVKPYELEQFGDLDDDELVRKLASEIDEDDLVMRYNWADSP
;
A
#
# COMPACT_ATOMS: atom_id res chain seq x y z
N MET A 1 29.94 34.26 12.22
CA MET A 1 29.12 33.17 12.76
C MET A 1 27.90 33.00 11.88
N SER A 2 28.05 32.26 10.79
CA SER A 2 26.94 31.75 9.99
C SER A 2 27.40 30.37 9.54
N LYS A 3 27.09 29.36 10.34
CA LYS A 3 27.32 27.97 9.96
C LYS A 3 26.44 27.70 8.75
N GLU A 4 27.07 27.37 7.63
CA GLU A 4 26.44 26.72 6.48
C GLU A 4 25.65 25.52 6.99
N GLN A 5 24.32 25.60 6.87
CA GLN A 5 23.47 24.43 6.98
C GLN A 5 23.47 23.79 5.60
N SER A 6 24.25 22.72 5.46
CA SER A 6 24.23 21.82 4.32
C SER A 6 22.81 21.29 4.10
N GLU A 7 22.29 21.43 2.88
CA GLU A 7 21.07 20.77 2.44
C GLU A 7 21.21 19.25 2.66
N PRO A 8 20.18 18.54 3.12
CA PRO A 8 20.28 17.09 3.30
C PRO A 8 20.42 16.42 1.94
N GLU A 9 21.57 15.78 1.70
CA GLU A 9 21.90 15.08 0.47
C GLU A 9 20.96 13.88 0.26
N LEU A 10 20.53 13.66 -0.99
CA LEU A 10 19.61 12.60 -1.42
C LEU A 10 20.01 11.17 -0.98
N HIS A 11 21.28 10.97 -0.63
CA HIS A 11 21.81 9.72 -0.10
C HIS A 11 21.31 9.39 1.32
N ASP A 12 21.11 10.40 2.18
CA ASP A 12 20.58 10.20 3.56
C ASP A 12 19.13 9.68 3.55
N THR A 13 18.34 10.07 2.54
CA THR A 13 16.96 9.60 2.37
C THR A 13 16.87 8.14 1.93
N LEU A 14 17.83 7.66 1.14
CA LEU A 14 17.88 6.27 0.69
C LEU A 14 18.33 5.32 1.80
N GLU A 15 19.32 5.72 2.62
CA GLU A 15 19.69 4.97 3.83
C GLU A 15 18.56 4.97 4.87
N GLN A 16 17.85 6.09 5.04
CA GLN A 16 16.67 6.13 5.92
C GLN A 16 15.50 5.29 5.38
N ALA A 17 15.33 5.18 4.06
CA ALA A 17 14.30 4.34 3.45
C ALA A 17 14.63 2.85 3.58
N GLN A 18 15.88 2.46 3.30
CA GLN A 18 16.39 1.10 3.53
C GLN A 18 16.28 0.73 5.01
N SER A 19 16.64 1.63 5.94
CA SER A 19 16.49 1.39 7.38
C SER A 19 15.05 1.19 7.83
N LYS A 20 14.05 1.75 7.12
CA LYS A 20 12.62 1.60 7.46
C LYS A 20 12.02 0.32 6.88
N GLN A 21 12.49 -0.09 5.71
CA GLN A 21 12.17 -1.38 5.11
C GLN A 21 12.77 -2.52 5.95
N ASP A 22 14.03 -2.37 6.39
CA ASP A 22 14.72 -3.29 7.29
C ASP A 22 14.19 -3.24 8.73
N ALA A 23 13.76 -2.08 9.24
CA ALA A 23 13.10 -1.96 10.56
C ALA A 23 11.75 -2.70 10.64
N ARG A 24 11.15 -3.06 9.50
CA ARG A 24 9.98 -3.96 9.44
C ARG A 24 10.34 -5.42 9.26
N MET A 25 11.56 -5.72 8.81
CA MET A 25 12.12 -7.07 8.83
C MET A 25 12.80 -7.39 10.19
N GLY A 26 12.97 -6.39 11.06
CA GLY A 26 13.55 -6.51 12.42
C GLY A 26 12.53 -6.66 13.56
N GLU A 27 13.03 -6.98 14.76
CA GLU A 27 12.35 -7.44 16.00
C GLU A 27 11.14 -6.63 16.54
N GLY A 28 10.78 -5.47 15.96
CA GLY A 28 9.66 -4.62 16.45
C GLY A 28 8.27 -4.99 15.93
N VAL A 29 8.18 -6.02 15.08
CA VAL A 29 6.96 -6.42 14.37
C VAL A 29 5.89 -7.00 15.30
N ASP A 30 6.30 -7.56 16.44
CA ASP A 30 5.39 -8.20 17.40
C ASP A 30 4.57 -7.20 18.24
N ASP A 31 4.94 -5.91 18.26
CA ASP A 31 4.28 -4.91 19.12
C ASP A 31 2.93 -4.41 18.63
N ARG A 32 2.63 -4.52 17.32
CA ARG A 32 1.33 -4.07 16.73
C ARG A 32 0.12 -4.79 17.31
N PHE A 33 0.29 -6.08 17.63
CA PHE A 33 -0.77 -6.93 18.19
C PHE A 33 -0.64 -7.08 19.71
N ASN A 34 0.44 -6.57 20.31
CA ASN A 34 0.77 -6.73 21.72
C ASN A 34 -0.03 -5.77 22.60
N SER A 35 -1.29 -6.15 22.85
CA SER A 35 -2.13 -5.40 23.77
C SER A 35 -1.65 -5.55 25.22
N LYS A 36 -1.80 -4.49 26.04
CA LYS A 36 -1.67 -4.56 27.52
C LYS A 36 -2.59 -5.65 28.12
N LEU A 37 -3.66 -5.99 27.41
CA LEU A 37 -4.57 -7.08 27.75
C LEU A 37 -3.88 -8.45 27.66
N ARG A 38 -3.01 -8.67 26.67
CA ARG A 38 -2.21 -9.90 26.53
C ARG A 38 -1.28 -10.09 27.73
N GLN A 39 -0.72 -9.00 28.27
CA GLN A 39 0.06 -9.02 29.52
C GLN A 39 -0.82 -9.28 30.76
N ALA A 40 -2.07 -8.79 30.77
CA ALA A 40 -2.98 -8.95 31.90
C ALA A 40 -3.62 -10.35 32.00
N PHE A 41 -3.83 -11.06 30.89
CA PHE A 41 -4.55 -12.34 30.87
C PHE A 41 -3.71 -13.58 31.25
N GLY A 42 -2.40 -13.46 31.42
CA GLY A 42 -1.54 -14.57 31.89
C GLY A 42 -1.40 -15.73 30.89
N SER A 43 -0.38 -16.56 31.10
CA SER A 43 0.21 -17.50 30.13
C SER A 43 -0.55 -18.83 29.97
N THR A 44 -1.88 -18.82 29.81
CA THR A 44 -2.59 -20.04 29.40
C THR A 44 -2.68 -20.07 27.87
N PRO A 45 -1.86 -20.88 27.17
CA PRO A 45 -1.70 -20.77 25.71
C PRO A 45 -2.99 -21.04 24.92
N PHE A 46 -3.91 -21.84 25.46
CA PHE A 46 -5.20 -22.11 24.82
C PHE A 46 -6.15 -20.90 24.84
N ILE A 47 -6.22 -20.17 25.97
CA ILE A 47 -7.09 -19.00 26.11
C ILE A 47 -6.53 -17.84 25.28
N LEU A 48 -5.20 -17.65 25.31
CA LEU A 48 -4.53 -16.63 24.51
C LEU A 48 -4.72 -16.85 23.01
N THR A 49 -4.54 -18.06 22.50
CA THR A 49 -4.69 -18.33 21.05
C THR A 49 -6.13 -18.13 20.56
N LYS A 50 -7.15 -18.49 21.35
CA LYS A 50 -8.55 -18.23 21.00
C LYS A 50 -8.90 -16.75 21.07
N PHE A 51 -8.38 -16.05 22.08
CA PHE A 51 -8.57 -14.61 22.22
C PHE A 51 -7.90 -13.83 21.09
N ASP A 52 -6.65 -14.17 20.74
CA ASP A 52 -5.92 -13.55 19.62
C ASP A 52 -6.66 -13.77 18.31
N LYS A 53 -7.16 -15.00 18.05
CA LYS A 53 -7.98 -15.30 16.88
C LYS A 53 -9.28 -14.49 16.84
N PHE A 54 -9.92 -14.30 17.99
CA PHE A 54 -11.12 -13.47 18.11
C PHE A 54 -10.82 -11.99 17.83
N MET A 55 -9.77 -11.43 18.43
CA MET A 55 -9.37 -10.03 18.23
C MET A 55 -8.96 -9.75 16.78
N ASN A 56 -8.23 -10.68 16.15
CA ASN A 56 -7.84 -10.59 14.75
C ASN A 56 -9.05 -10.72 13.82
N TRP A 57 -10.02 -11.56 14.18
CA TRP A 57 -11.30 -11.62 13.49
C TRP A 57 -12.07 -10.29 13.61
N VAL A 58 -12.13 -9.67 14.78
CA VAL A 58 -12.77 -8.35 14.95
C VAL A 58 -12.09 -7.31 14.05
N ARG A 59 -10.77 -7.17 14.17
CA ARG A 59 -9.98 -6.21 13.39
C ARG A 59 -10.13 -6.41 11.87
N GLY A 60 -10.10 -7.67 11.41
CA GLY A 60 -10.24 -7.99 9.99
C GLY A 60 -11.66 -7.80 9.44
N ASN A 61 -12.70 -7.70 10.27
CA ASN A 61 -14.09 -7.48 9.82
C ASN A 61 -14.59 -6.05 10.02
N SER A 62 -13.87 -5.21 10.74
CA SER A 62 -14.24 -3.81 10.99
C SER A 62 -13.06 -2.90 10.70
N MET A 63 -12.75 -2.69 9.42
CA MET A 63 -11.65 -1.82 9.02
C MET A 63 -12.19 -0.47 8.59
N PHE A 64 -11.96 0.58 9.38
CA PHE A 64 -12.35 1.92 8.96
C PHE A 64 -11.28 2.55 8.09
N MET A 65 -11.62 2.78 6.83
CA MET A 65 -10.70 3.37 5.87
C MET A 65 -10.68 4.89 5.99
N LEU A 66 -9.49 5.47 5.91
CA LEU A 66 -9.31 6.92 5.85
C LEU A 66 -9.72 7.42 4.48
N LEU A 67 -10.62 8.41 4.44
CA LEU A 67 -10.94 9.12 3.22
C LEU A 67 -9.75 9.97 2.81
N PHE A 68 -8.92 9.44 1.92
CA PHE A 68 -7.68 10.07 1.50
C PHE A 68 -7.56 10.00 -0.02
N GLY A 69 -7.48 11.16 -0.67
CA GLY A 69 -7.38 11.25 -2.13
C GLY A 69 -6.24 12.17 -2.54
N ILE A 70 -5.37 11.69 -3.43
CA ILE A 70 -4.20 12.45 -3.91
C ILE A 70 -4.26 12.66 -5.42
N ALA A 71 -4.40 11.57 -6.19
CA ALA A 71 -4.35 11.62 -7.65
C ALA A 71 -5.47 10.77 -8.29
N CYS A 72 -5.26 10.35 -9.54
CA CYS A 72 -6.24 9.60 -10.35
C CYS A 72 -6.76 8.31 -9.69
N CYS A 73 -5.92 7.59 -8.93
CA CYS A 73 -6.33 6.39 -8.19
C CYS A 73 -7.44 6.69 -7.17
N SER A 74 -7.62 7.94 -6.74
CA SER A 74 -8.68 8.32 -5.80
C SER A 74 -10.06 8.19 -6.43
N ILE A 75 -10.19 8.40 -7.74
CA ILE A 75 -11.45 8.24 -8.47
C ILE A 75 -11.82 6.76 -8.50
N GLU A 76 -10.84 5.90 -8.77
CA GLU A 76 -11.05 4.45 -8.80
C GLU A 76 -11.30 3.88 -7.40
N MET A 77 -10.72 4.49 -6.37
CA MET A 77 -11.07 4.22 -4.97
C MET A 77 -12.52 4.62 -4.70
N MET A 78 -13.01 5.76 -5.18
CA MET A 78 -14.43 6.14 -5.05
C MET A 78 -15.35 5.12 -5.73
N HIS A 79 -14.94 4.56 -6.87
CA HIS A 79 -15.68 3.49 -7.54
C HIS A 79 -15.80 2.22 -6.68
N THR A 80 -14.80 1.88 -5.85
CA THR A 80 -14.93 0.74 -4.92
C THR A 80 -16.00 0.95 -3.86
N TYR A 81 -16.25 2.20 -3.45
CA TYR A 81 -17.34 2.54 -2.53
C TYR A 81 -18.70 2.68 -3.24
N ALA A 82 -18.72 2.74 -4.57
CA ALA A 82 -19.96 2.88 -5.31
C ALA A 82 -20.78 1.58 -5.26
N THR A 83 -22.07 1.70 -5.56
CA THR A 83 -23.06 0.62 -5.44
C THR A 83 -22.71 -0.67 -6.19
N LYS A 84 -21.94 -0.59 -7.28
CA LYS A 84 -21.53 -1.76 -8.06
C LYS A 84 -20.59 -2.67 -7.27
N HIS A 85 -19.65 -2.07 -6.56
CA HIS A 85 -18.55 -2.77 -5.89
C HIS A 85 -18.79 -2.89 -4.40
N ASP A 86 -19.44 -1.91 -3.79
CA ASP A 86 -19.89 -1.87 -2.41
C ASP A 86 -18.91 -2.53 -1.43
N LEU A 87 -17.84 -1.80 -1.13
CA LEU A 87 -16.82 -2.21 -0.17
C LEU A 87 -17.36 -2.27 1.27
N ASP A 88 -18.55 -1.71 1.54
CA ASP A 88 -19.21 -1.76 2.86
C ASP A 88 -19.67 -3.16 3.22
N ARG A 89 -20.06 -3.97 2.22
CA ARG A 89 -20.42 -5.38 2.42
C ARG A 89 -19.33 -6.20 3.12
N PHE A 90 -18.07 -5.80 2.96
CA PHE A 90 -16.91 -6.49 3.51
C PHE A 90 -16.46 -5.89 4.86
N GLY A 91 -17.23 -4.98 5.44
CA GLY A 91 -16.90 -4.32 6.71
C GLY A 91 -15.75 -3.31 6.60
N ALA A 92 -15.45 -2.89 5.37
CA ALA A 92 -14.41 -1.90 5.07
C ALA A 92 -14.95 -0.58 4.50
N GLY A 93 -16.23 -0.49 4.16
CA GLY A 93 -16.78 0.60 3.33
C GLY A 93 -17.19 1.89 4.03
N VAL A 94 -16.87 2.09 5.31
CA VAL A 94 -17.17 3.34 6.03
C VAL A 94 -15.95 4.28 5.97
N PRO A 95 -15.84 5.17 4.96
CA PRO A 95 -14.75 6.13 4.91
C PRO A 95 -14.86 7.14 6.05
N ARG A 96 -13.86 7.19 6.91
CA ARG A 96 -13.73 8.20 7.97
C ARG A 96 -12.89 9.35 7.46
N ALA A 97 -13.39 10.58 7.62
CA ALA A 97 -12.62 11.79 7.26
C ALA A 97 -11.51 12.12 8.28
N SER A 98 -11.68 11.68 9.53
CA SER A 98 -10.71 11.93 10.60
C SER A 98 -9.70 10.78 10.69
N PRO A 99 -8.38 11.05 10.61
CA PRO A 99 -7.36 10.01 10.78
C PRO A 99 -7.36 9.42 12.20
N ARG A 100 -7.90 10.14 13.20
CA ARG A 100 -7.94 9.67 14.59
C ARG A 100 -8.92 8.52 14.84
N GLN A 101 -9.76 8.20 13.86
CA GLN A 101 -10.79 7.15 13.92
C GLN A 101 -10.62 6.10 12.83
N ALA A 102 -9.60 6.24 11.98
CA ALA A 102 -9.34 5.34 10.86
C ALA A 102 -8.27 4.33 11.25
N ASP A 103 -8.47 3.10 10.81
CA ASP A 103 -7.55 1.99 11.04
C ASP A 103 -6.69 1.74 9.79
N VAL A 104 -7.24 1.99 8.60
CA VAL A 104 -6.55 1.75 7.33
C VAL A 104 -6.38 3.05 6.56
N ILE A 105 -5.16 3.36 6.13
CA ILE A 105 -4.90 4.44 5.17
C ILE A 105 -4.59 3.84 3.80
N ILE A 106 -5.47 4.10 2.84
CA ILE A 106 -5.18 3.86 1.43
C ILE A 106 -4.43 5.08 0.91
N VAL A 107 -3.33 4.87 0.21
CA VAL A 107 -2.56 5.93 -0.45
C VAL A 107 -2.80 5.83 -1.96
N PRO A 108 -3.77 6.58 -2.52
CA PRO A 108 -4.15 6.46 -3.93
C PRO A 108 -3.45 7.49 -4.81
N GLY A 109 -2.21 7.17 -5.20
CA GLY A 109 -1.52 7.81 -6.30
C GLY A 109 -0.25 8.57 -5.91
N THR A 110 0.17 9.48 -6.79
CA THR A 110 1.52 10.05 -6.77
C THR A 110 1.81 10.88 -5.52
N ILE A 111 2.90 10.54 -4.83
CA ILE A 111 3.38 11.32 -3.69
C ILE A 111 4.43 12.30 -4.17
N VAL A 112 4.16 13.58 -3.96
CA VAL A 112 5.15 14.63 -4.22
C VAL A 112 5.99 14.92 -2.97
N SER A 113 7.24 15.32 -3.15
CA SER A 113 8.20 15.65 -2.08
C SER A 113 7.64 16.63 -1.06
N LYS A 114 6.92 17.66 -1.54
CA LYS A 114 6.22 18.64 -0.69
C LYS A 114 5.10 18.04 0.17
N PHE A 115 4.46 16.97 -0.31
CA PHE A 115 3.37 16.30 0.38
C PHE A 115 3.85 15.25 1.38
N GLY A 116 5.01 14.64 1.15
CA GLY A 116 5.60 13.61 2.02
C GLY A 116 5.52 13.89 3.53
N PRO A 117 5.98 15.04 4.05
CA PRO A 117 5.90 15.33 5.49
C PRO A 117 4.46 15.48 6.02
N ARG A 118 3.50 15.87 5.17
CA ARG A 118 2.07 15.97 5.54
C ARG A 118 1.44 14.59 5.63
N LEU A 119 1.76 13.73 4.67
CA LEU A 119 1.36 12.33 4.66
C LEU A 119 1.86 11.62 5.95
N LYS A 120 3.15 11.79 6.30
CA LYS A 120 3.69 11.24 7.55
C LYS A 120 2.94 11.73 8.79
N ARG A 121 2.64 13.03 8.88
CA ARG A 121 1.87 13.59 10.00
C ARG A 121 0.47 12.96 10.12
N VAL A 122 -0.22 12.71 9.01
CA VAL A 122 -1.54 12.07 9.03
C VAL A 122 -1.43 10.65 9.58
N TYR A 123 -0.43 9.90 9.12
CA TYR A 123 -0.16 8.55 9.60
C TYR A 123 0.22 8.50 11.09
N ASP A 124 1.02 9.45 11.56
CA ASP A 124 1.42 9.55 12.97
C ASP A 124 0.21 9.85 13.88
N GLN A 125 -0.84 10.49 13.35
CA GLN A 125 -2.07 10.80 14.10
C GLN A 125 -3.08 9.65 14.16
N MET A 126 -2.88 8.58 13.38
CA MET A 126 -3.74 7.40 13.41
C MET A 126 -3.47 6.55 14.66
N PRO A 127 -4.52 6.02 15.31
CA PRO A 127 -4.39 5.12 16.44
C PRO A 127 -3.76 3.78 16.02
N GLU A 128 -3.18 3.06 16.97
CA GLU A 128 -2.78 1.66 16.73
C GLU A 128 -3.91 0.70 17.09
N PRO A 129 -4.10 -0.40 16.34
CA PRO A 129 -3.34 -0.87 15.18
C PRO A 129 -3.75 -0.19 13.87
N LYS A 130 -2.77 0.24 13.06
CA LYS A 130 -2.98 0.90 11.77
C LYS A 130 -2.33 0.15 10.61
N PHE A 131 -3.01 0.15 9.47
CA PHE A 131 -2.57 -0.51 8.24
C PHE A 131 -2.50 0.46 7.06
N VAL A 132 -1.62 0.16 6.12
CA VAL A 132 -1.34 1.03 4.97
C VAL A 132 -1.46 0.24 3.68
N VAL A 133 -2.29 0.72 2.76
CA VAL A 133 -2.47 0.12 1.43
C VAL A 133 -1.89 1.08 0.39
N SER A 134 -0.86 0.63 -0.32
CA SER A 134 -0.29 1.33 -1.46
C SER A 134 -1.10 1.01 -2.70
N MET A 135 -1.86 2.00 -3.19
CA MET A 135 -2.71 1.83 -4.37
C MET A 135 -2.07 2.51 -5.58
N GLY A 136 -1.78 1.69 -6.59
CA GLY A 136 -1.28 2.11 -7.89
C GLY A 136 0.24 2.25 -8.00
N SER A 137 0.73 2.24 -9.24
CA SER A 137 2.16 2.24 -9.56
C SER A 137 2.88 3.49 -9.05
N CYS A 138 2.22 4.65 -9.07
CA CYS A 138 2.80 5.89 -8.55
C CYS A 138 3.16 5.81 -7.06
N THR A 139 2.38 5.07 -6.28
CA THR A 139 2.59 4.89 -4.83
C THR A 139 3.65 3.83 -4.54
N ILE A 140 3.77 2.83 -5.42
CA ILE A 140 4.67 1.68 -5.24
C ILE A 140 6.10 2.03 -5.70
N SER A 141 6.25 2.63 -6.88
CA SER A 141 7.55 2.85 -7.54
C SER A 141 7.75 4.25 -8.11
N GLY A 142 6.84 5.20 -7.84
CA GLY A 142 6.79 6.50 -8.52
C GLY A 142 6.07 6.44 -9.88
N GLY A 143 5.91 5.23 -10.44
CA GLY A 143 5.13 4.97 -11.64
C GLY A 143 5.63 5.76 -12.86
N PRO A 144 4.74 6.28 -13.73
CA PRO A 144 5.14 7.03 -14.91
C PRO A 144 5.86 8.36 -14.60
N PHE A 145 5.85 8.80 -13.33
CA PHE A 145 6.48 10.05 -12.91
C PHE A 145 7.80 9.82 -12.15
N GLN A 146 8.38 8.61 -12.23
CA GLN A 146 9.59 8.24 -11.49
C GLN A 146 10.80 9.12 -11.81
N GLU A 147 10.89 9.67 -13.03
CA GLU A 147 11.95 10.58 -13.46
C GLU A 147 11.72 12.04 -13.02
N GLY A 148 10.54 12.34 -12.46
CA GLY A 148 10.21 13.67 -11.99
C GLY A 148 10.98 14.05 -10.71
N TYR A 149 11.62 15.22 -10.71
CA TYR A 149 12.40 15.73 -9.56
C TYR A 149 11.58 15.87 -8.27
N ASN A 150 10.26 16.02 -8.38
CA ASN A 150 9.36 16.30 -7.28
C ASN A 150 8.62 15.06 -6.78
N VAL A 151 8.83 13.87 -7.37
CA VAL A 151 8.09 12.65 -7.04
C VAL A 151 8.93 11.75 -6.15
N VAL A 152 8.29 11.23 -5.09
CA VAL A 152 8.89 10.22 -4.22
C VAL A 152 8.70 8.87 -4.88
N LYS A 153 9.78 8.08 -4.99
CA LYS A 153 9.79 6.83 -5.75
C LYS A 153 9.10 5.67 -5.03
N GLY A 154 8.60 5.88 -3.81
CA GLY A 154 7.74 4.93 -3.14
C GLY A 154 7.17 5.52 -1.86
N ALA A 155 5.93 5.15 -1.52
CA ALA A 155 5.32 5.50 -0.24
C ALA A 155 6.12 4.93 0.95
N GLU A 156 6.80 3.81 0.74
CA GLU A 156 7.64 3.12 1.72
C GLU A 156 8.79 3.96 2.27
N GLU A 157 9.30 4.89 1.47
CA GLU A 157 10.35 5.82 1.92
C GLU A 157 9.86 6.70 3.10
N ILE A 158 8.55 6.95 3.16
CA ILE A 158 7.92 7.84 4.13
C ILE A 158 7.24 7.05 5.24
N ILE A 159 6.33 6.15 4.87
CA ILE A 159 5.45 5.37 5.75
C ILE A 159 5.58 3.87 5.45
N PRO A 160 5.52 3.02 6.47
CA PRO A 160 5.41 1.56 6.28
C PRO A 160 4.13 1.13 5.52
N CYS A 161 4.23 0.63 4.28
CA CYS A 161 3.15 0.01 3.48
C CYS A 161 2.92 -1.48 3.75
N ASP A 162 1.71 -1.94 4.06
CA ASP A 162 1.43 -3.35 4.35
C ASP A 162 0.98 -4.14 3.11
N ILE A 163 0.25 -3.51 2.18
CA ILE A 163 -0.17 -4.15 0.94
C ILE A 163 0.08 -3.25 -0.27
N HIS A 164 0.54 -3.86 -1.36
CA HIS A 164 0.68 -3.19 -2.66
C HIS A 164 -0.38 -3.69 -3.63
N VAL A 165 -1.17 -2.76 -4.17
CA VAL A 165 -2.15 -3.04 -5.23
C VAL A 165 -1.64 -2.44 -6.54
N PRO A 166 -1.06 -3.24 -7.45
CA PRO A 166 -0.52 -2.76 -8.71
C PRO A 166 -1.62 -2.30 -9.68
N GLY A 167 -1.36 -1.21 -10.42
CA GLY A 167 -2.22 -0.69 -11.48
C GLY A 167 -2.02 0.82 -11.73
N CYS A 168 -2.56 1.38 -12.81
CA CYS A 168 -2.41 2.81 -13.14
C CYS A 168 -3.63 3.40 -13.90
N PRO A 169 -4.79 3.61 -13.24
CA PRO A 169 -5.14 3.17 -11.88
C PRO A 169 -5.53 1.68 -11.84
N PRO A 170 -5.40 0.98 -10.69
CA PRO A 170 -5.88 -0.39 -10.55
C PRO A 170 -7.40 -0.42 -10.63
N ARG A 171 -7.97 -1.39 -11.36
CA ARG A 171 -9.44 -1.57 -11.43
C ARG A 171 -10.05 -1.70 -10.03
N PRO A 172 -11.32 -1.33 -9.82
CA PRO A 172 -11.91 -1.32 -8.49
C PRO A 172 -11.97 -2.74 -7.91
N GLU A 173 -12.14 -3.76 -8.74
CA GLU A 173 -12.08 -5.17 -8.32
C GLU A 173 -10.71 -5.55 -7.75
N ALA A 174 -9.62 -5.03 -8.32
CA ALA A 174 -8.25 -5.30 -7.84
C ALA A 174 -8.00 -4.65 -6.48
N LEU A 175 -8.54 -3.44 -6.25
CA LEU A 175 -8.46 -2.81 -4.93
C LEU A 175 -9.26 -3.60 -3.89
N ILE A 176 -10.48 -4.05 -4.21
CA ILE A 176 -11.28 -4.89 -3.32
C ILE A 176 -10.52 -6.17 -2.97
N TYR A 177 -9.92 -6.83 -3.97
CA TYR A 177 -9.12 -8.03 -3.74
C TYR A 177 -7.93 -7.74 -2.81
N GLY A 178 -7.25 -6.61 -2.98
CA GLY A 178 -6.19 -6.19 -2.07
C GLY A 178 -6.66 -5.95 -0.64
N VAL A 179 -7.83 -5.34 -0.45
CA VAL A 179 -8.43 -5.15 0.87
C VAL A 179 -8.82 -6.50 1.49
N LEU A 180 -9.39 -7.43 0.72
CA LEU A 180 -9.70 -8.78 1.20
C LEU A 180 -8.43 -9.55 1.60
N LYS A 181 -7.35 -9.43 0.82
CA LYS A 181 -6.05 -10.00 1.20
C LYS A 181 -5.49 -9.39 2.47
N LEU A 182 -5.70 -8.10 2.70
CA LEU A 182 -5.35 -7.46 3.98
C LEU A 182 -6.13 -8.08 5.14
N GLN A 183 -7.44 -8.30 4.96
CA GLN A 183 -8.28 -8.95 5.98
C GLN A 183 -7.80 -10.38 6.27
N GLU A 184 -7.42 -11.13 5.24
CA GLU A 184 -6.87 -12.49 5.39
C GLU A 184 -5.56 -12.47 6.18
N ALA A 185 -4.61 -11.58 5.84
CA ALA A 185 -3.35 -11.42 6.54
C ALA A 185 -3.56 -11.04 8.02
N ILE A 186 -4.45 -10.07 8.30
CA ILE A 186 -4.80 -9.67 9.67
C ILE A 186 -5.41 -10.83 10.46
N ARG A 187 -6.30 -11.62 9.84
CA ARG A 187 -6.92 -12.79 10.48
C ARG A 187 -5.89 -13.89 10.78
N ALA A 188 -4.91 -14.07 9.90
CA ALA A 188 -3.80 -15.00 10.09
C ALA A 188 -2.81 -14.50 11.16
N GLY A 189 -2.80 -13.20 11.45
CA GLY A 189 -1.80 -12.57 12.31
C GLY A 189 -0.47 -12.34 11.59
N GLU A 190 -0.50 -12.34 10.25
CA GLU A 190 0.67 -12.05 9.43
C GLU A 190 0.90 -10.54 9.35
N SER A 191 2.16 -10.15 9.48
CA SER A 191 2.63 -8.76 9.52
C SER A 191 3.59 -8.41 8.39
N ALA A 192 3.94 -9.39 7.56
CA ALA A 192 4.78 -9.20 6.38
C ALA A 192 4.01 -8.42 5.30
N PRO A 193 4.68 -7.55 4.52
CA PRO A 193 4.03 -6.86 3.43
C PRO A 193 3.62 -7.83 2.33
N VAL A 194 2.37 -7.74 1.87
CA VAL A 194 1.80 -8.62 0.84
C VAL A 194 1.57 -7.81 -0.44
N THR A 195 2.25 -8.19 -1.51
CA THR A 195 1.96 -7.64 -2.84
C THR A 195 0.83 -8.44 -3.48
N VAL A 196 -0.24 -7.75 -3.84
CA VAL A 196 -1.37 -8.35 -4.56
C VAL A 196 -0.91 -8.69 -5.96
N LYS A 197 -1.00 -9.96 -6.33
CA LYS A 197 -0.77 -10.38 -7.71
C LYS A 197 -1.95 -9.91 -8.58
N PRO A 198 -1.69 -9.29 -9.74
CA PRO A 198 -2.74 -9.00 -10.71
C PRO A 198 -3.51 -10.27 -11.10
N TYR A 199 -4.84 -10.17 -11.19
CA TYR A 199 -5.72 -11.28 -11.57
C TYR A 199 -5.31 -11.97 -12.88
N GLU A 200 -4.84 -11.18 -13.85
CA GLU A 200 -4.37 -11.68 -15.14
C GLU A 200 -3.15 -12.62 -14.98
N LEU A 201 -2.23 -12.31 -14.06
CA LEU A 201 -1.08 -13.18 -13.79
C LEU A 201 -1.46 -14.49 -13.09
N GLU A 202 -2.52 -14.49 -12.27
CA GLU A 202 -2.99 -15.71 -11.60
C GLU A 202 -3.83 -16.60 -12.53
N GLN A 203 -4.66 -16.02 -13.41
CA GLN A 203 -5.53 -16.78 -14.30
C GLN A 203 -4.81 -17.30 -15.55
N PHE A 204 -3.83 -16.54 -16.07
CA PHE A 204 -3.10 -16.91 -17.29
C PHE A 204 -1.73 -17.53 -17.02
N GLY A 205 -1.29 -17.65 -15.76
CA GLY A 205 0.04 -18.18 -15.41
C GLY A 205 0.21 -19.69 -15.62
N ASP A 206 -0.88 -20.45 -15.60
CA ASP A 206 -0.88 -21.92 -15.75
C ASP A 206 -1.32 -22.38 -17.16
N LEU A 207 -1.52 -21.45 -18.10
CA LEU A 207 -1.84 -21.81 -19.49
C LEU A 207 -0.55 -22.12 -20.24
N ASP A 208 -0.60 -23.18 -21.06
CA ASP A 208 0.48 -23.47 -21.99
C ASP A 208 0.66 -22.27 -22.92
N ASP A 209 1.87 -21.69 -22.91
CA ASP A 209 2.26 -20.61 -23.82
C ASP A 209 1.97 -21.05 -25.27
N ASP A 210 0.91 -20.52 -25.85
CA ASP A 210 0.53 -20.86 -27.21
C ASP A 210 1.65 -20.40 -28.18
N GLU A 211 2.01 -21.23 -29.15
CA GLU A 211 3.10 -20.93 -30.09
C GLU A 211 2.79 -19.62 -30.86
N LEU A 212 1.51 -19.34 -31.06
CA LEU A 212 0.98 -18.10 -31.60
C LEU A 212 1.27 -16.89 -30.69
N VAL A 213 1.13 -17.02 -29.37
CA VAL A 213 1.40 -15.95 -28.40
C VAL A 213 2.88 -15.62 -28.37
N ARG A 214 3.77 -16.63 -28.42
CA ARG A 214 5.22 -16.39 -28.51
C ARG A 214 5.61 -15.69 -29.80
N LYS A 215 5.01 -16.10 -30.92
CA LYS A 215 5.25 -15.46 -32.22
C LYS A 215 4.77 -14.01 -32.22
N LEU A 216 3.54 -13.76 -31.76
CA LEU A 216 2.99 -12.41 -31.64
C LEU A 216 3.78 -11.56 -30.64
N ALA A 217 4.26 -12.13 -29.53
CA ALA A 217 5.13 -11.43 -28.58
C ALA A 217 6.49 -11.07 -29.18
N SER A 218 7.04 -11.91 -30.07
CA SER A 218 8.26 -11.57 -30.81
C SER A 218 8.05 -10.54 -31.92
N GLU A 219 6.79 -10.36 -32.36
CA GLU A 219 6.38 -9.35 -33.35
C GLU A 219 5.97 -8.02 -32.69
N ILE A 220 5.86 -7.98 -31.36
CA ILE A 220 5.67 -6.75 -30.59
C ILE A 220 6.99 -5.97 -30.63
N ASP A 221 7.00 -4.90 -31.43
CA ASP A 221 8.06 -3.90 -31.38
C ASP A 221 7.90 -3.09 -30.09
N GLU A 222 8.71 -3.42 -29.07
CA GLU A 222 8.72 -2.74 -27.78
C GLU A 222 9.02 -1.23 -27.93
N ASP A 223 9.68 -0.81 -29.02
CA ASP A 223 9.98 0.60 -29.28
C ASP A 223 8.78 1.37 -29.87
N ASP A 224 7.79 0.69 -30.48
CA ASP A 224 6.57 1.31 -31.05
C ASP A 224 5.39 1.25 -30.06
N LEU A 225 5.34 0.22 -29.21
CA LEU A 225 4.30 0.03 -28.18
C LEU A 225 4.53 0.85 -26.91
N VAL A 226 5.78 1.15 -26.58
CA VAL A 226 6.12 2.12 -25.55
C VAL A 226 6.17 3.48 -26.23
N MET A 227 5.11 4.28 -26.08
CA MET A 227 5.17 5.72 -26.36
C MET A 227 6.28 6.35 -25.50
N ARG A 228 7.52 6.33 -26.00
CA ARG A 228 8.66 7.01 -25.39
C ARG A 228 8.46 8.50 -25.67
N TYR A 229 7.91 9.19 -24.69
CA TYR A 229 7.89 10.65 -24.69
C TYR A 229 9.33 11.14 -24.49
N ASN A 230 10.06 11.40 -25.58
CA ASN A 230 11.41 11.94 -25.53
C ASN A 230 11.34 13.45 -25.19
N TRP A 231 11.54 13.79 -23.91
CA TRP A 231 11.47 15.17 -23.42
C TRP A 231 12.58 16.06 -24.00
N ALA A 232 13.66 15.49 -24.52
CA ALA A 232 14.75 16.22 -25.16
C ALA A 232 14.33 16.88 -26.49
N ASP A 233 13.28 16.37 -27.14
CA ASP A 233 12.77 16.84 -28.43
C ASP A 233 11.44 17.63 -28.31
N SER A 234 11.04 18.01 -27.09
CA SER A 234 9.85 18.85 -26.89
C SER A 234 10.19 20.33 -27.17
N PRO A 235 9.44 21.04 -28.04
CA PRO A 235 9.70 22.44 -28.39
C PRO A 235 9.53 23.42 -27.23
#